data_AF-A0A0A9CDC9-F1
#
_entry.id   AF-A0A0A9CDC9-F1
#
_cell.length_a   1.000
_cell.length_b   1.000
_cell.length_c   1.000
_cell.angle_alpha   90.00
_cell.angle_beta   90.00
_cell.angle_gamma   90.00
#
_symmetry.space_group_name_H-M   'P 1'
#
loop_
_entity.id
_entity.type
_entity.pdbx_description
1 polymer ?
#
loop_
_entity_poly.entity_id
_entity_poly.type
_entity_poly.pdbx_seq_one_letter_code
_entity_poly.pdbx_strand_id
1 'polypeptide(L)'
;MGDMISDTACLGRTYSIQGHNFVSDFRLLEVQGYDMVLGADWIYIHSPIGLNLQTRQFSVTKYGGLVITFIDETLPDRNCMVGTKKLCKMLKKGSVGAVVVLNNSGDQDAQTENNVPDALKPLIQQYNDIFTEPSEVPPSRQIDHSIPLLPEAKVVNKRPYILPHHQNDAMEELIAQMLKSEIIRPSVSPYSSPVILVKKKDGT
;
A
#
# COMPACT_ATOMS: atom_id res chain seq x y z
N MET A 1 7.44 -20.74 5.48
CA MET A 1 8.33 -19.58 5.67
C MET A 1 9.32 -19.61 4.54
N GLY A 2 9.34 -18.59 3.69
CA GLY A 2 10.35 -18.49 2.63
C GLY A 2 11.63 -17.97 3.25
N ASP A 3 12.74 -18.68 3.05
CA ASP A 3 14.05 -18.19 3.46
C ASP A 3 14.41 -17.00 2.58
N MET A 4 14.72 -15.86 3.20
CA MET A 4 15.22 -14.69 2.48
C MET A 4 16.73 -14.85 2.30
N ILE A 5 17.13 -15.37 1.15
CA ILE A 5 18.53 -15.66 0.82
C ILE A 5 19.07 -14.53 -0.05
N SER A 6 20.28 -14.08 0.26
CA SER A 6 21.01 -13.10 -0.54
C SER A 6 22.29 -13.74 -1.07
N ASP A 7 22.49 -13.66 -2.38
CA ASP A 7 23.66 -14.22 -3.06
C ASP A 7 24.81 -13.21 -3.20
N THR A 8 24.59 -11.94 -2.79
CA THR A 8 25.55 -10.86 -2.99
C THR A 8 25.73 -10.01 -1.72
N ALA A 9 26.99 -9.67 -1.44
CA ALA A 9 27.36 -8.87 -0.28
C ALA A 9 28.20 -7.65 -0.69
N CYS A 10 27.95 -6.54 0.00
CA CYS A 10 28.64 -5.27 -0.10
C CYS A 10 29.40 -5.02 1.20
N LEU A 11 30.70 -5.30 1.21
CA LEU A 11 31.53 -5.19 2.42
C LEU A 11 32.09 -3.79 2.61
N GLY A 12 32.28 -3.40 3.88
CA GLY A 12 32.96 -2.18 4.30
C GLY A 12 32.31 -0.89 3.79
N ARG A 13 30.98 -0.86 3.67
CA ARG A 13 30.29 0.30 3.11
C ARG A 13 30.13 1.39 4.17
N THR A 14 30.58 2.58 3.82
CA THR A 14 30.39 3.78 4.62
C THR A 14 29.05 4.42 4.31
N TYR A 15 28.30 4.79 5.35
CA TYR A 15 27.02 5.50 5.26
C TYR A 15 26.88 6.44 6.44
N SER A 16 25.91 7.34 6.41
CA SER A 16 25.66 8.28 7.51
C SER A 16 24.22 8.26 7.96
N ILE A 17 23.99 8.28 9.27
CA ILE A 17 22.68 8.47 9.89
C ILE A 17 22.73 9.78 10.68
N GLN A 18 21.90 10.76 10.33
CA GLN A 18 21.84 12.07 10.98
C GLN A 18 23.20 12.76 11.17
N GLY A 19 24.06 12.67 10.16
CA GLY A 19 25.41 13.27 10.18
C GLY A 19 26.49 12.42 10.87
N HIS A 20 26.14 11.25 11.43
CA HIS A 20 27.10 10.33 12.03
C HIS A 20 27.47 9.22 11.04
N ASN A 21 28.77 9.07 10.75
CA ASN A 21 29.26 8.07 9.79
C ASN A 21 29.40 6.68 10.41
N PHE A 22 28.96 5.64 9.72
CA PHE A 22 29.06 4.24 10.10
C PHE A 22 29.71 3.43 8.98
N VAL A 23 30.27 2.28 9.33
CA VAL A 23 30.81 1.32 8.38
C VAL A 23 30.26 -0.05 8.73
N SER A 24 29.59 -0.68 7.77
CA SER A 24 28.98 -2.00 7.94
C SER A 24 29.05 -2.80 6.65
N ASP A 25 28.95 -4.11 6.80
CA ASP A 25 28.75 -5.05 5.70
C ASP A 25 27.26 -5.20 5.43
N PHE A 26 26.86 -5.19 4.16
CA PHE A 26 25.47 -5.33 3.75
C PHE A 26 25.28 -6.53 2.83
N ARG A 27 24.08 -7.11 2.87
CA ARG A 27 23.63 -8.13 1.91
C ARG A 27 22.54 -7.51 1.03
N LEU A 28 22.59 -7.77 -0.28
CA LEU A 28 21.60 -7.21 -1.20
C LEU A 28 20.34 -8.06 -1.16
N LEU A 29 19.20 -7.43 -0.88
CA LEU A 29 17.90 -8.08 -0.81
C LEU A 29 16.98 -7.43 -1.85
N GLU A 30 16.23 -8.25 -2.60
CA GLU A 30 15.22 -7.77 -3.56
C GLU A 30 13.93 -7.33 -2.84
N VAL A 31 14.06 -6.44 -1.86
CA VAL A 31 12.93 -5.92 -1.07
C VAL A 31 12.56 -4.53 -1.61
N GLN A 32 11.30 -4.35 -1.98
CA GLN A 32 10.78 -3.04 -2.35
C GLN A 32 10.38 -2.25 -1.09
N GLY A 33 10.76 -0.97 -1.03
CA GLY A 33 10.28 -0.03 -0.01
C GLY A 33 11.29 0.42 1.05
N TYR A 34 12.51 -0.12 1.05
CA TYR A 34 13.58 0.30 1.97
C TYR A 34 14.93 0.33 1.27
N ASP A 35 15.72 1.37 1.48
CA ASP A 35 17.08 1.48 0.91
C ASP A 35 18.10 0.63 1.69
N MET A 36 17.91 0.49 3.01
CA MET A 36 18.85 -0.18 3.90
C MET A 36 18.12 -0.70 5.15
N VAL A 37 18.38 -1.94 5.54
CA VAL A 37 17.85 -2.57 6.76
C VAL A 37 19.02 -2.87 7.70
N LEU A 38 18.97 -2.32 8.91
CA LEU A 38 19.98 -2.58 9.95
C LEU A 38 19.47 -3.67 10.87
N GLY A 39 20.21 -4.78 10.93
CA GLY A 39 19.83 -5.97 11.66
C GLY A 39 20.30 -6.01 13.11
N ALA A 40 20.10 -7.17 13.74
CA ALA A 40 20.53 -7.45 15.10
C ALA A 40 22.06 -7.44 15.25
N ASP A 41 22.80 -7.78 14.19
CA ASP A 41 24.25 -7.67 14.08
C ASP A 41 24.72 -6.23 14.28
N TRP A 42 24.08 -5.28 13.59
CA TRP A 42 24.37 -3.86 13.75
C TRP A 42 24.05 -3.36 15.16
N ILE A 43 22.90 -3.77 15.71
CA ILE A 43 22.49 -3.44 17.09
C ILE A 43 23.50 -3.99 18.11
N TYR A 44 24.00 -5.20 17.89
CA TYR A 44 24.98 -5.83 18.77
C TYR A 44 26.30 -5.05 18.81
N ILE A 45 26.79 -4.64 17.63
CA ILE A 45 28.03 -3.83 17.52
C ILE A 45 27.89 -2.50 18.26
N HIS A 46 26.70 -1.91 18.27
CA HIS A 46 26.43 -0.60 18.86
C HIS A 46 25.69 -0.66 20.21
N SER A 47 25.74 -1.82 20.87
CA SER A 47 25.21 -2.01 22.22
C SER A 47 26.08 -1.28 23.26
N PRO A 48 25.50 -0.72 24.34
CA PRO A 48 24.07 -0.68 24.66
C PRO A 48 23.27 0.29 23.78
N ILE A 49 22.01 -0.08 23.54
CA ILE A 49 21.01 0.76 22.88
C ILE A 49 19.97 1.29 23.88
N GLY A 50 19.40 2.45 23.57
CA GLY A 50 18.29 3.05 24.30
C GLY A 50 17.14 3.36 23.35
N LEU A 51 15.91 3.10 23.77
CA LEU A 51 14.72 3.46 23.01
C LEU A 51 13.76 4.22 23.91
N ASN A 52 13.58 5.51 23.63
CA ASN A 52 12.57 6.33 24.28
C ASN A 52 11.42 6.54 23.30
N LEU A 53 10.33 5.79 23.49
CA LEU A 53 9.16 5.85 22.62
C LEU A 53 8.34 7.13 22.82
N GLN A 54 8.39 7.76 24.00
CA GLN A 54 7.68 9.01 24.27
C GLN A 54 8.27 10.17 23.48
N THR A 55 9.60 10.25 23.41
CA THR A 55 10.32 11.26 22.63
C THR A 55 10.72 10.79 21.23
N ARG A 56 10.40 9.53 20.89
CA ARG A 56 10.82 8.83 19.67
C ARG A 56 12.32 8.97 19.38
N GLN A 57 13.11 8.73 20.42
CA GLN A 57 14.56 8.77 20.34
C GLN A 57 15.13 7.36 20.38
N PHE A 58 16.10 7.10 19.51
CA PHE A 58 16.84 5.85 19.47
C PHE A 58 18.32 6.14 19.70
N SER A 59 18.88 5.64 20.80
CA SER A 59 20.27 5.85 21.19
C SER A 59 21.08 4.58 20.97
N VAL A 60 22.32 4.75 20.52
CA VAL A 60 23.29 3.66 20.32
C VAL A 60 24.66 4.06 20.82
N THR A 61 25.50 3.09 21.16
CA THR A 61 26.87 3.32 21.62
C THR A 61 27.85 3.10 20.48
N LYS A 62 28.54 4.15 20.05
CA LYS A 62 29.54 4.12 18.99
C LYS A 62 30.96 4.03 19.58
N TYR A 63 31.84 3.33 18.86
CA TYR A 63 33.27 3.10 19.13
C TYR A 63 33.88 3.98 20.22
N GLY A 64 34.27 3.38 21.34
CA GLY A 64 34.87 4.09 22.47
C GLY A 64 33.90 4.68 23.49
N GLY A 65 32.62 4.26 23.46
CA GLY A 65 31.62 4.61 24.48
C GLY A 65 30.85 5.91 24.19
N LEU A 66 30.95 6.45 22.98
CA LEU A 66 30.19 7.64 22.58
C LEU A 66 28.73 7.26 22.36
N VAL A 67 27.83 7.74 23.22
CA VAL A 67 26.38 7.58 23.01
C VAL A 67 25.90 8.58 21.97
N ILE A 68 25.27 8.08 20.91
CA ILE A 68 24.63 8.86 19.86
C ILE A 68 23.14 8.64 19.96
N THR A 69 22.36 9.72 19.93
CA THR A 69 20.89 9.68 19.96
C THR A 69 20.34 10.18 18.64
N PHE A 70 19.65 9.31 17.93
CA PHE A 70 18.88 9.65 16.75
C PHE A 70 17.48 10.11 17.16
N ILE A 71 16.98 11.13 16.47
CA ILE A 71 15.63 11.67 16.62
C ILE A 71 14.75 11.22 15.45
N ASP A 72 13.46 11.00 15.67
CA ASP A 72 12.53 10.74 14.57
C ASP A 72 12.37 11.99 13.68
N GLU A 73 13.02 12.02 12.52
CA GLU A 73 12.90 13.11 11.53
C GLU A 73 11.53 13.15 10.84
N THR A 74 10.70 12.11 11.00
CA THR A 74 9.30 12.17 10.53
C THR A 74 8.43 13.03 11.43
N LEU A 75 8.90 13.36 12.64
CA LEU A 75 8.27 14.37 13.48
C LEU A 75 8.72 15.77 13.03
N PRO A 76 7.80 16.65 12.60
CA PRO A 76 8.16 18.03 12.33
C PRO A 76 8.61 18.72 13.63
N ASP A 77 9.85 19.21 13.65
CA ASP A 77 10.49 19.87 14.82
C ASP A 77 9.76 21.16 15.26
N ARG A 78 8.84 21.65 14.42
CA ARG A 78 7.74 22.58 14.66
C ARG A 78 6.95 22.65 13.37
N ASN A 79 5.66 22.92 13.43
CA ASN A 79 4.91 23.42 12.28
C ASN A 79 5.50 24.78 11.86
N CYS A 80 6.59 24.78 11.09
CA CYS A 80 7.20 25.99 10.58
C CYS A 80 6.50 26.37 9.29
N MET A 81 5.66 27.40 9.36
CA MET A 81 5.12 28.02 8.16
C MET A 81 6.28 28.72 7.43
N VAL A 82 6.76 28.11 6.35
CA VAL A 82 7.85 28.66 5.52
C VAL A 82 7.24 29.55 4.44
N GLY A 83 7.54 30.85 4.46
CA GLY A 83 7.13 31.74 3.38
C GLY A 83 7.76 31.34 2.02
N THR A 84 7.02 31.57 0.93
CA THR A 84 7.40 31.18 -0.44
C THR A 84 8.82 31.61 -0.83
N LYS A 85 9.24 32.83 -0.47
CA LYS A 85 10.60 33.34 -0.74
C LYS A 85 11.70 32.54 -0.03
N LYS A 86 11.45 32.08 1.19
CA LYS A 86 12.40 31.27 1.97
C LYS A 86 12.46 29.85 1.41
N LEU A 87 11.32 29.28 1.03
CA LEU A 87 11.23 27.99 0.35
C LEU A 87 12.05 27.99 -0.95
N CYS A 88 11.85 28.99 -1.82
CA CYS A 88 12.63 29.11 -3.06
C CYS A 88 14.15 29.23 -2.82
N LYS A 89 14.57 29.92 -1.74
CA LYS A 89 15.99 30.01 -1.38
C LYS A 89 16.55 28.67 -0.89
N MET A 90 15.76 27.88 -0.17
CA MET A 90 16.16 26.54 0.28
C MET A 90 16.31 25.59 -0.91
N LEU A 91 15.35 25.59 -1.85
CA LEU A 91 15.43 24.80 -3.07
C LEU A 91 16.67 25.15 -3.90
N LYS A 92 17.00 26.44 -4.05
CA LYS A 92 18.22 26.89 -4.74
C LYS A 92 19.52 26.46 -4.05
N LYS A 93 19.49 26.12 -2.77
CA LYS A 93 20.64 25.63 -2.00
C LYS A 93 20.75 24.10 -1.98
N GLY A 94 19.93 23.40 -2.76
CA GLY A 94 19.96 21.94 -2.85
C GLY A 94 19.24 21.22 -1.71
N SER A 95 18.32 21.90 -1.00
CA SER A 95 17.44 21.21 -0.05
C SER A 95 16.54 20.21 -0.79
N VAL A 96 16.51 18.98 -0.29
CA VAL A 96 15.61 17.92 -0.77
C VAL A 96 14.27 18.06 -0.04
N GLY A 97 13.16 17.95 -0.76
CA GLY A 97 11.83 18.00 -0.18
C GLY A 97 10.79 17.37 -1.09
N ALA A 98 9.70 16.89 -0.50
CA ALA A 98 8.53 16.43 -1.21
C ALA A 98 7.43 17.50 -1.15
N VAL A 99 6.75 17.73 -2.27
CA VAL A 99 5.54 18.57 -2.31
C VAL A 99 4.35 17.63 -2.16
N VAL A 100 3.68 17.71 -1.01
CA VAL A 100 2.40 17.05 -0.82
C VAL A 100 1.32 18.07 -1.18
N VAL A 101 0.71 17.88 -2.35
CA VAL A 101 -0.49 18.63 -2.71
C VAL A 101 -1.66 17.94 -2.04
N LEU A 102 -2.11 18.51 -0.91
CA LEU A 102 -3.38 18.11 -0.31
C LEU A 102 -4.49 18.73 -1.15
N ASN A 103 -4.96 17.96 -2.13
CA ASN A 103 -6.25 18.25 -2.71
C ASN A 103 -7.27 17.91 -1.64
N ASN A 104 -7.97 18.91 -1.12
CA ASN A 104 -9.24 18.66 -0.48
C ASN A 104 -10.23 18.26 -1.58
N SER A 105 -10.05 17.07 -2.15
CA SER A 105 -11.19 16.32 -2.60
C SER A 105 -11.94 15.99 -1.31
N GLY A 106 -12.77 16.94 -0.84
CA GLY A 106 -14.10 16.45 -0.50
C GLY A 106 -14.53 15.62 -1.69
N ASP A 107 -15.15 14.47 -1.45
CA ASP A 107 -15.88 13.71 -2.46
C ASP A 107 -16.92 14.63 -3.11
N GLN A 108 -16.41 15.50 -3.94
CA GLN A 108 -17.02 16.07 -5.10
C GLN A 108 -16.39 15.13 -6.12
N ASP A 109 -17.01 13.95 -6.28
CA ASP A 109 -17.27 13.48 -7.62
C ASP A 109 -17.36 14.72 -8.49
N ALA A 110 -16.57 14.77 -9.56
CA ALA A 110 -16.82 15.73 -10.59
C ALA A 110 -18.27 15.49 -11.05
N GLN A 111 -19.22 16.16 -10.41
CA GLN A 111 -20.36 16.76 -11.05
C GLN A 111 -19.73 17.75 -12.02
N THR A 112 -19.20 17.22 -13.12
CA THR A 112 -19.68 17.68 -14.41
C THR A 112 -21.17 17.92 -14.18
N GLU A 113 -21.56 19.19 -14.08
CA GLU A 113 -22.93 19.57 -14.30
C GLU A 113 -23.25 18.98 -15.67
N ASN A 114 -23.80 17.77 -15.64
CA ASN A 114 -24.25 17.06 -16.80
C ASN A 114 -25.34 17.97 -17.31
N ASN A 115 -25.01 18.76 -18.33
CA ASN A 115 -25.97 19.52 -19.10
C ASN A 115 -26.78 18.48 -19.90
N VAL A 116 -27.58 17.70 -19.17
CA VAL A 116 -28.51 16.72 -19.72
C VAL A 116 -29.51 17.54 -20.50
N PRO A 117 -29.59 17.36 -21.84
CA PRO A 117 -30.57 18.05 -22.65
C PRO A 117 -31.97 17.88 -22.05
N ASP A 118 -32.78 18.95 -22.05
CA ASP A 118 -34.12 18.92 -21.44
C ASP A 118 -35.01 17.79 -22.00
N ALA A 119 -34.79 17.38 -23.24
CA ALA A 119 -35.48 16.26 -23.88
C ALA A 119 -35.18 14.88 -23.24
N LEU A 120 -34.03 14.71 -22.59
CA LEU A 120 -33.61 13.43 -21.98
C LEU A 120 -33.94 13.34 -20.48
N LYS A 121 -34.18 14.47 -19.81
CA LYS A 121 -34.59 14.52 -18.39
C LYS A 121 -35.79 13.61 -18.07
N PRO A 122 -36.92 13.62 -18.82
CA PRO A 122 -38.04 12.74 -18.50
C PRO A 122 -37.69 11.26 -18.68
N LEU A 123 -36.84 10.93 -19.65
CA LEU A 123 -36.42 9.55 -19.91
C LEU A 123 -35.51 9.01 -18.80
N ILE A 124 -34.54 9.81 -18.35
CA ILE A 124 -33.64 9.43 -17.25
C ILE A 124 -34.42 9.27 -15.94
N GLN A 125 -35.40 10.16 -15.70
CA GLN A 125 -36.25 10.05 -14.52
C GLN A 125 -37.17 8.82 -14.58
N GLN A 126 -37.66 8.47 -15.78
CA GLN A 126 -38.48 7.27 -15.98
C GLN A 126 -37.71 5.96 -15.71
N TYR A 127 -36.44 5.91 -16.10
CA TYR A 127 -35.60 4.70 -15.98
C TYR A 127 -34.51 4.84 -14.90
N ASN A 128 -34.79 5.63 -13.86
CA ASN A 128 -33.82 5.90 -12.81
C ASN A 128 -33.34 4.62 -12.10
N ASP A 129 -34.22 3.62 -12.01
CA ASP A 129 -33.97 2.28 -11.46
C ASP A 129 -32.87 1.50 -12.21
N ILE A 130 -32.68 1.76 -13.51
CA ILE A 130 -31.65 1.10 -14.32
C ILE A 130 -30.25 1.65 -14.00
N PHE A 131 -30.17 2.91 -13.56
CA PHE A 131 -28.91 3.60 -13.27
C PHE A 131 -28.49 3.51 -11.81
N THR A 132 -29.36 3.03 -10.92
CA THR A 132 -29.00 2.77 -9.53
C THR A 132 -28.15 1.51 -9.42
N GLU A 133 -27.08 1.58 -8.63
CA GLU A 133 -26.24 0.42 -8.37
C GLU A 133 -27.05 -0.66 -7.62
N PRO A 134 -27.13 -1.89 -8.16
CA PRO A 134 -27.95 -2.93 -7.56
C PRO A 134 -27.35 -3.37 -6.22
N SER A 135 -28.16 -3.31 -5.17
CA SER A 135 -27.77 -3.75 -3.82
C SER A 135 -28.12 -5.21 -3.53
N GLU A 136 -28.89 -5.86 -4.42
CA GLU A 136 -29.39 -7.22 -4.26
C GLU A 136 -29.10 -8.07 -5.50
N VAL A 137 -29.12 -9.39 -5.33
CA VAL A 137 -28.99 -10.34 -6.45
C VAL A 137 -30.16 -10.16 -7.42
N PRO A 138 -29.92 -10.20 -8.75
CA PRO A 138 -31.01 -10.12 -9.71
C PRO A 138 -32.07 -11.21 -9.46
N PRO A 139 -33.36 -10.89 -9.65
CA PRO A 139 -34.41 -11.88 -9.52
C PRO A 139 -34.20 -13.01 -10.54
N SER A 140 -34.64 -14.23 -10.18
CA SER A 140 -34.57 -15.38 -11.08
C SER A 140 -35.29 -15.06 -12.39
N ARG A 141 -34.63 -15.39 -13.52
CA ARG A 141 -35.13 -15.13 -14.87
C ARG A 141 -35.48 -16.45 -15.55
N GLN A 142 -36.17 -16.38 -16.69
CA GLN A 142 -36.48 -17.58 -17.49
C GLN A 142 -35.23 -18.28 -18.03
N ILE A 143 -34.12 -17.55 -18.15
CA ILE A 143 -32.84 -18.06 -18.66
C ILE A 143 -31.77 -17.70 -17.63
N ASP A 144 -31.23 -18.73 -16.97
CA ASP A 144 -30.09 -18.61 -16.08
C ASP A 144 -28.80 -19.06 -16.79
N HIS A 145 -27.68 -18.48 -16.39
CA HIS A 145 -26.37 -18.89 -16.90
C HIS A 145 -26.02 -20.31 -16.41
N SER A 146 -25.70 -21.20 -17.35
CA SER A 146 -25.25 -22.56 -17.05
C SER A 146 -23.95 -22.84 -17.80
N ILE A 147 -23.00 -23.50 -17.12
CA ILE A 147 -21.72 -23.92 -17.67
C ILE A 147 -21.76 -25.45 -17.83
N PRO A 148 -22.14 -25.98 -19.01
CA PRO A 148 -22.14 -27.42 -19.24
C PRO A 148 -20.70 -27.93 -19.29
N LEU A 149 -20.42 -28.97 -18.51
CA LEU A 149 -19.11 -29.63 -18.51
C LEU A 149 -19.05 -30.65 -19.66
N LEU A 150 -17.88 -30.76 -20.28
CA LEU A 150 -17.61 -31.85 -21.21
C LEU A 150 -17.64 -33.19 -20.46
N PRO A 151 -18.04 -34.30 -21.13
CA PRO A 151 -17.90 -35.64 -20.57
C PRO A 151 -16.46 -35.88 -20.10
N GLU A 152 -16.30 -36.47 -18.91
CA GLU A 152 -15.00 -36.80 -18.32
C GLU A 152 -14.07 -35.60 -18.01
N ALA A 153 -14.63 -34.39 -17.94
CA ALA A 153 -13.86 -33.21 -17.54
C ALA A 153 -13.20 -33.41 -16.17
N LYS A 154 -11.89 -33.15 -16.10
CA LYS A 154 -11.13 -33.21 -14.84
C LYS A 154 -11.46 -32.01 -13.96
N VAL A 155 -11.65 -32.27 -12.68
CA VAL A 155 -11.84 -31.22 -11.67
C VAL A 155 -10.56 -30.39 -11.53
N VAL A 156 -10.68 -29.07 -11.63
CA VAL A 156 -9.58 -28.13 -11.37
C VAL A 156 -9.67 -27.68 -9.92
N ASN A 157 -8.72 -28.12 -9.10
CA ASN A 157 -8.55 -27.67 -7.72
C ASN A 157 -7.12 -27.17 -7.53
N LYS A 158 -6.94 -25.87 -7.59
CA LYS A 158 -5.63 -25.20 -7.52
C LYS A 158 -5.57 -24.38 -6.24
N ARG A 159 -4.41 -24.42 -5.58
CA ARG A 159 -4.16 -23.61 -4.38
C ARG A 159 -4.16 -22.12 -4.74
N PRO A 160 -4.67 -21.23 -3.87
CA PRO A 160 -4.52 -19.78 -4.03
C PRO A 160 -3.06 -19.36 -4.11
N TYR A 161 -2.78 -18.27 -4.84
CA TYR A 161 -1.45 -17.66 -4.82
C TYR A 161 -1.18 -16.97 -3.48
N ILE A 162 0.07 -17.01 -3.05
CA ILE A 162 0.51 -16.27 -1.86
C ILE A 162 0.64 -14.80 -2.25
N LEU A 163 -0.09 -13.92 -1.57
CA LEU A 163 -0.03 -12.49 -1.79
C LEU A 163 0.77 -11.78 -0.68
N PRO A 164 1.49 -10.69 -1.01
CA PRO A 164 2.09 -9.79 -0.03
C PRO A 164 1.03 -9.16 0.89
N HIS A 165 1.45 -8.74 2.10
CA HIS A 165 0.52 -8.27 3.14
C HIS A 165 -0.43 -7.16 2.68
N HIS A 166 0.09 -6.12 2.00
CA HIS A 166 -0.72 -5.01 1.50
C HIS A 166 -1.78 -5.41 0.45
N GLN A 167 -1.57 -6.53 -0.26
CA GLN A 167 -2.55 -7.05 -1.23
C GLN A 167 -3.59 -7.94 -0.55
N ASN A 168 -3.25 -8.60 0.57
CA ASN A 168 -4.21 -9.38 1.33
C ASN A 168 -5.31 -8.49 1.92
N ASP A 169 -4.94 -7.34 2.50
CA ASP A 169 -5.91 -6.42 3.10
C ASP A 169 -6.91 -5.90 2.05
N ALA A 170 -6.42 -5.50 0.87
CA ALA A 170 -7.26 -5.08 -0.25
C ALA A 170 -8.15 -6.23 -0.77
N MET A 171 -7.63 -7.46 -0.79
CA MET A 171 -8.40 -8.62 -1.22
C MET A 171 -9.50 -8.97 -0.21
N GLU A 172 -9.22 -8.89 1.09
CA GLU A 172 -10.22 -9.11 2.15
C GLU A 172 -11.34 -8.07 2.09
N GLU A 173 -11.01 -6.80 1.84
CA GLU A 173 -11.99 -5.73 1.66
C GLU A 173 -12.91 -5.99 0.46
N LEU A 174 -12.33 -6.35 -0.71
CA LEU A 174 -13.10 -6.70 -1.91
C LEU A 174 -14.02 -7.90 -1.66
N ILE A 175 -13.53 -8.93 -0.99
CA ILE A 175 -14.33 -10.12 -0.65
C ILE A 175 -15.47 -9.74 0.29
N ALA A 176 -15.22 -8.91 1.30
CA ALA A 176 -16.25 -8.45 2.23
C ALA A 176 -17.34 -7.63 1.52
N GLN A 177 -16.96 -6.75 0.59
CA GLN A 177 -17.90 -6.00 -0.23
C GLN A 177 -18.75 -6.92 -1.11
N MET A 178 -18.14 -7.88 -1.81
CA MET A 178 -18.86 -8.84 -2.67
C MET A 178 -19.77 -9.79 -1.88
N LEU A 179 -19.41 -10.15 -0.64
CA LEU A 179 -20.28 -10.91 0.25
C LEU A 179 -21.47 -10.06 0.71
N LYS A 180 -21.24 -8.78 1.03
CA LYS A 180 -22.28 -7.85 1.45
C LYS A 180 -23.30 -7.56 0.34
N SER A 181 -22.86 -7.49 -0.92
CA SER A 181 -23.74 -7.34 -2.08
C SER A 181 -24.28 -8.66 -2.62
N GLU A 182 -24.03 -9.78 -1.91
CA GLU A 182 -24.49 -11.13 -2.26
C GLU A 182 -24.05 -11.63 -3.67
N ILE A 183 -23.03 -10.99 -4.26
CA ILE A 183 -22.44 -11.41 -5.55
C ILE A 183 -21.73 -12.76 -5.41
N ILE A 184 -21.10 -12.99 -4.25
CA ILE A 184 -20.44 -14.26 -3.92
C ILE A 184 -20.99 -14.83 -2.61
N ARG A 185 -20.76 -16.12 -2.39
CA ARG A 185 -21.08 -16.82 -1.14
C ARG A 185 -20.02 -17.88 -0.80
N PRO A 186 -19.84 -18.22 0.48
CA PRO A 186 -19.02 -19.36 0.86
C PRO A 186 -19.53 -20.64 0.18
N SER A 187 -18.60 -21.48 -0.29
CA SER A 187 -18.96 -22.75 -0.94
C SER A 187 -17.95 -23.85 -0.58
N VAL A 188 -18.42 -25.09 -0.56
CA VAL A 188 -17.57 -26.29 -0.42
C VAL A 188 -17.52 -26.98 -1.79
N SER A 189 -16.89 -26.30 -2.74
CA SER A 189 -16.79 -26.78 -4.13
C SER A 189 -15.58 -27.71 -4.31
N PRO A 190 -15.70 -28.82 -5.08
CA PRO A 190 -14.54 -29.59 -5.50
C PRO A 190 -13.66 -28.80 -6.50
N TYR A 191 -14.21 -27.74 -7.12
CA TYR A 191 -13.50 -26.84 -8.02
C TYR A 191 -12.94 -25.63 -7.28
N SER A 192 -11.68 -25.29 -7.54
CA SER A 192 -11.04 -24.08 -7.02
C SER A 192 -10.02 -23.55 -8.02
N SER A 193 -10.08 -22.23 -8.27
CA SER A 193 -9.13 -21.51 -9.11
C SER A 193 -8.55 -20.33 -8.32
N PRO A 194 -7.24 -20.03 -8.48
CA PRO A 194 -6.62 -18.94 -7.75
C PRO A 194 -7.08 -17.58 -8.28
N VAL A 195 -7.11 -16.59 -7.39
CA VAL A 195 -7.42 -15.18 -7.70
C VAL A 195 -6.12 -14.39 -7.84
N ILE A 196 -6.16 -13.35 -8.68
CA ILE A 196 -5.04 -12.42 -8.89
C ILE A 196 -5.60 -11.00 -8.72
N LEU A 197 -4.89 -10.17 -7.94
CA LEU A 197 -5.20 -8.75 -7.81
C LEU A 197 -4.50 -7.96 -8.92
N VAL A 198 -5.25 -7.10 -9.61
CA VAL A 198 -4.73 -6.27 -10.70
C VAL A 198 -4.98 -4.81 -10.37
N LYS A 199 -3.91 -4.02 -10.27
CA LYS A 199 -4.00 -2.58 -10.08
C LYS A 199 -4.49 -1.91 -11.37
N LYS A 200 -5.58 -1.15 -11.27
CA LYS A 200 -6.14 -0.38 -12.37
C LYS A 200 -5.37 0.92 -12.56
N LYS A 201 -5.57 1.54 -13.73
CA LYS A 201 -4.87 2.78 -14.13
C LYS A 201 -5.25 4.00 -13.28
N ASP A 202 -6.46 3.98 -12.72
CA ASP A 202 -6.99 5.02 -11.82
C ASP A 202 -6.40 4.95 -10.41
N GLY A 203 -5.53 3.98 -10.12
CA GLY A 203 -4.91 3.79 -8.82
C GLY A 203 -5.72 2.93 -7.85
N THR A 204 -6.87 2.40 -8.29
CA THR A 204 -7.67 1.39 -7.58
C THR A 204 -7.27 -0.04 -7.90
#